data_AF-A0A8T5JLC3-F1
#
_entry.id   AF-A0A8T5JLC3-F1
#
_cell.length_a   1.000
_cell.length_b   1.000
_cell.length_c   1.000
_cell.angle_alpha   90.00
_cell.angle_beta   90.00
_cell.angle_gamma   90.00
#
_symmetry.space_group_name_H-M   'P 1'
#
loop_
_entity.id
_entity.type
_entity.pdbx_description
1 polymer ?
#
loop_
_entity_poly.entity_id
_entity_poly.type
_entity_poly.pdbx_seq_one_letter_code
_entity_poly.pdbx_strand_id
1 'polypeptide(L)'
;MTEIRGRTGDRKTATIELDGETITFEVKPGFLSGKGLVETIKLDEVKSIETGTGVKPYKDAQWAHISHNRGSIEFFTDNKDPLIELLSSVSQFLDDRARHLAENEAAFLSIRGAHMTLIVLNLDLIDSLLRLVMLLEGPVRWDYLEAELVQVEGIVIDRVNLQGLKPSTFTTKMLRNGVERRLPWTIKQEVHDTLSIVSQEASERSKNLVKWFPSDLHGLFVDMYMTLWNYQLAPITGIEPVDEAKNSQLILNNLHRAVVDYSDEETIDVPVIGKIEPAQIRARLYMWTELLIESKFSLDKE
;
A
#
# COMPACT_ATOMS: atom_id res chain seq x y z
N MET A 1 20.95 37.19 2.15
CA MET A 1 20.25 37.02 0.86
C MET A 1 21.05 37.74 -0.19
N THR A 2 21.46 37.05 -1.25
CA THR A 2 22.44 37.56 -2.20
C THR A 2 21.85 37.45 -3.60
N GLU A 3 21.38 38.58 -4.15
CA GLU A 3 20.99 38.68 -5.56
C GLU A 3 22.21 38.36 -6.44
N ILE A 4 22.11 37.31 -7.24
CA ILE A 4 23.19 36.90 -8.14
C ILE A 4 22.91 37.49 -9.50
N ARG A 5 23.81 38.37 -9.97
CA ARG A 5 23.72 38.97 -11.30
C ARG A 5 24.36 38.08 -12.33
N GLY A 6 23.70 37.96 -13.47
CA GLY A 6 24.17 37.12 -14.56
C GLY A 6 23.39 37.38 -15.84
N ARG A 7 23.32 36.35 -16.67
CA ARG A 7 22.71 36.40 -17.99
C ARG A 7 22.01 35.09 -18.33
N THR A 8 21.06 35.19 -19.24
CA THR A 8 20.39 34.06 -19.87
C THR A 8 21.17 33.56 -21.10
N GLY A 9 20.80 32.38 -21.62
CA GLY A 9 21.38 31.81 -22.85
C GLY A 9 21.21 32.70 -24.10
N ASP A 10 20.14 33.49 -24.16
CA ASP A 10 19.87 34.49 -25.22
C ASP A 10 20.54 35.86 -24.95
N ARG A 11 21.46 35.92 -23.99
CA ARG A 11 22.30 37.07 -23.62
C ARG A 11 21.59 38.27 -23.00
N LYS A 12 20.39 38.08 -22.44
CA LYS A 12 19.73 39.11 -21.64
C LYS A 12 20.31 39.15 -20.23
N THR A 13 20.31 40.33 -19.62
CA THR A 13 20.69 40.48 -18.22
C THR A 13 19.63 39.86 -17.34
N ALA A 14 20.04 39.01 -16.41
CA ALA A 14 19.15 38.35 -15.47
C ALA A 14 19.71 38.37 -14.04
N THR A 15 18.82 38.18 -13.09
CA THR A 15 19.14 38.00 -11.68
C THR A 15 18.46 36.73 -11.17
N ILE A 16 19.17 35.99 -10.33
CA ILE A 16 18.62 34.85 -9.62
C ILE A 16 18.88 35.03 -8.13
N GLU A 17 17.89 34.70 -7.32
CA GLU A 17 17.98 34.68 -5.87
C GLU A 17 17.19 33.50 -5.31
N LEU A 18 17.62 33.03 -4.15
CA LEU A 18 16.88 32.07 -3.34
C LEU A 18 16.52 32.74 -2.01
N ASP A 19 15.22 32.86 -1.75
CA ASP A 19 14.67 33.32 -0.49
C ASP A 19 13.76 32.23 0.11
N GLY A 20 14.18 31.68 1.25
CA GLY A 20 13.54 30.51 1.84
C GLY A 20 13.45 29.36 0.84
N GLU A 21 12.22 28.95 0.52
CA GLU A 21 11.92 27.87 -0.44
C GLU A 21 11.53 28.40 -1.83
N THR A 22 11.89 29.64 -2.16
CA THR A 22 11.48 30.29 -3.41
C THR A 22 12.68 30.84 -4.16
N ILE A 23 12.84 30.37 -5.40
CA ILE A 23 13.78 30.92 -6.38
C ILE A 23 13.08 32.02 -7.16
N THR A 24 13.60 33.23 -7.14
CA THR A 24 13.16 34.31 -8.03
C THR A 24 14.16 34.45 -9.17
N PHE A 25 13.67 34.36 -10.39
CA PHE A 25 14.42 34.57 -11.62
C PHE A 25 13.85 35.77 -12.37
N GLU A 26 14.62 36.85 -12.47
CA GLU A 26 14.20 38.06 -13.15
C GLU A 26 15.08 38.31 -14.38
N VAL A 27 14.45 38.47 -15.55
CA VAL A 27 15.09 38.92 -16.79
C VAL A 27 14.75 40.38 -17.02
N LYS A 28 15.78 41.23 -17.03
CA LYS A 28 15.59 42.67 -17.19
C LYS A 28 15.13 43.02 -18.60
N PRO A 29 14.23 44.01 -18.75
CA PRO A 29 13.79 44.48 -20.06
C PRO A 29 14.96 45.06 -20.85
N GLY A 30 15.05 44.70 -22.14
CA GLY A 30 16.07 45.25 -23.04
C GLY A 30 15.83 46.72 -23.39
N PHE A 31 16.87 47.41 -23.86
CA PHE A 31 16.86 48.84 -24.22
C PHE A 31 15.84 49.26 -25.28
N LEU A 32 15.31 48.32 -26.10
CA LEU A 32 14.46 48.61 -27.27
C LEU A 32 13.04 48.02 -27.18
N SER A 33 12.45 48.03 -25.99
CA SER A 33 11.11 47.49 -25.68
C SER A 33 11.08 45.96 -25.54
N GLY A 34 10.99 45.53 -24.29
CA GLY A 34 10.55 44.21 -23.88
C GLY A 34 9.93 44.33 -22.51
N LYS A 35 8.89 43.55 -22.21
CA LYS A 35 8.46 43.39 -20.82
C LYS A 35 9.53 42.56 -20.10
N GLY A 36 9.95 42.99 -18.91
CA GLY A 36 10.74 42.13 -18.04
C GLY A 36 9.96 40.86 -17.71
N LEU A 37 10.68 39.76 -17.51
CA LEU A 37 10.09 38.51 -17.05
C LEU A 37 10.50 38.33 -15.59
N VAL A 38 9.54 38.12 -14.70
CA VAL A 38 9.81 37.68 -13.34
C VAL A 38 9.13 36.34 -13.18
N GLU A 39 9.93 35.33 -12.87
CA GLU A 39 9.46 33.99 -12.60
C GLU A 39 9.83 33.61 -11.17
N THR A 40 8.83 33.20 -10.41
CA THR A 40 8.98 32.75 -9.02
C THR A 40 8.73 31.25 -9.01
N ILE A 41 9.74 30.47 -8.62
CA ILE A 41 9.73 29.00 -8.64
C ILE A 41 9.86 28.53 -7.20
N LYS A 42 8.90 27.77 -6.71
CA LYS A 42 9.03 27.12 -5.39
C LYS A 42 9.93 25.89 -5.51
N LEU A 43 10.69 25.56 -4.46
CA LEU A 43 11.60 24.41 -4.48
C LEU A 43 10.87 23.07 -4.70
N ASP A 44 9.62 22.94 -4.23
CA ASP A 44 8.78 21.77 -4.48
C ASP A 44 8.46 21.57 -5.98
N GLU A 45 8.44 22.64 -6.78
CA GLU A 45 8.27 22.59 -8.24
C GLU A 45 9.55 22.19 -8.99
N VAL A 46 10.72 22.23 -8.35
CA VAL A 46 12.01 21.90 -8.98
C VAL A 46 12.12 20.38 -9.16
N LYS A 47 12.48 19.96 -10.38
CA LYS A 47 12.66 18.56 -10.78
C LYS A 47 14.11 18.14 -10.75
N SER A 48 15.00 18.99 -11.28
CA SER A 48 16.43 18.72 -11.34
C SER A 48 17.22 20.02 -11.46
N ILE A 49 18.48 19.94 -11.10
CA ILE A 49 19.46 20.98 -11.35
C ILE A 49 20.67 20.38 -12.07
N GLU A 50 21.24 21.13 -12.99
CA GLU A 50 22.51 20.83 -13.64
C GLU A 50 23.42 22.05 -13.53
N THR A 51 24.71 21.81 -13.38
CA THR A 51 25.71 22.86 -13.19
C THR A 51 26.98 22.54 -13.95
N GLY A 52 27.66 23.57 -14.46
CA GLY A 52 28.87 23.36 -15.25
C GLY A 52 29.61 24.64 -15.61
N THR A 53 30.71 24.46 -16.33
CA THR A 53 31.52 25.54 -16.91
C THR A 53 31.82 25.20 -18.37
N GLY A 54 32.25 26.18 -19.19
CA GLY A 54 32.57 25.91 -20.60
C GLY A 54 31.37 25.86 -21.56
N VAL A 55 30.17 26.17 -21.08
CA VAL A 55 28.92 26.06 -21.83
C VAL A 55 28.70 27.30 -22.72
N LYS A 56 28.30 27.11 -23.98
CA LYS A 56 27.96 28.24 -24.87
C LYS A 56 26.70 28.95 -24.37
N PRO A 57 26.60 30.29 -24.45
CA PRO A 57 27.51 31.20 -25.16
C PRO A 57 28.68 31.77 -24.31
N TYR A 58 28.81 31.38 -23.04
CA TYR A 58 29.77 31.97 -22.09
C TYR A 58 30.75 30.92 -21.55
N LYS A 59 31.90 30.77 -22.21
CA LYS A 59 32.86 29.70 -21.89
C LYS A 59 33.45 29.76 -20.47
N ASP A 60 33.62 30.95 -19.91
CA ASP A 60 34.30 31.13 -18.62
C ASP A 60 33.34 31.28 -17.42
N ALA A 61 32.05 31.46 -17.72
CA ALA A 61 30.98 31.64 -16.73
C ALA A 61 30.56 30.29 -16.10
N GLN A 62 30.12 30.35 -14.84
CA GLN A 62 29.38 29.26 -14.23
C GLN A 62 27.98 29.23 -14.83
N TRP A 63 27.56 28.03 -15.23
CA TRP A 63 26.24 27.75 -15.79
C TRP A 63 25.40 26.97 -14.78
N ALA A 64 24.11 27.31 -14.72
CA ALA A 64 23.07 26.59 -14.02
C ALA A 64 21.89 26.35 -14.95
N HIS A 65 21.35 25.14 -14.93
CA HIS A 65 20.07 24.80 -15.53
C HIS A 65 19.17 24.22 -14.45
N ILE A 66 18.00 24.82 -14.25
CA ILE A 66 17.03 24.40 -13.23
C ILE A 66 15.74 24.02 -13.95
N SER A 67 15.39 22.74 -13.93
CA SER A 67 14.11 22.25 -14.46
C SER A 67 13.05 22.28 -13.37
N HIS A 68 11.84 22.71 -13.72
CA HIS A 68 10.69 22.75 -12.83
C HIS A 68 9.39 22.39 -13.56
N ASN A 69 8.26 22.32 -12.84
CA ASN A 69 6.97 21.89 -13.41
C ASN A 69 6.47 22.73 -14.60
N ARG A 70 6.86 24.00 -14.68
CA ARG A 70 6.41 24.94 -15.71
C ARG A 70 7.41 25.11 -16.87
N GLY A 71 8.60 24.52 -16.79
CA GLY A 71 9.64 24.68 -17.79
C GLY A 71 11.04 24.49 -17.23
N SER A 72 11.97 25.32 -17.70
CA SER A 72 13.35 25.33 -17.24
C SER A 72 13.96 26.72 -17.38
N ILE A 73 14.84 27.08 -16.44
CA ILE A 73 15.64 28.30 -16.53
C ILE A 73 17.12 27.96 -16.76
N GLU A 74 17.77 28.77 -17.59
CA GLU A 74 19.22 28.73 -17.81
C GLU A 74 19.86 30.06 -17.40
N PHE A 75 20.87 29.97 -16.54
CA PHE A 75 21.54 31.13 -15.97
C PHE A 75 23.06 30.98 -16.02
N PHE A 76 23.72 32.10 -16.34
CA PHE A 76 25.17 32.19 -16.47
C PHE A 76 25.68 33.36 -15.63
N THR A 77 26.72 33.14 -14.83
CA THR A 77 27.35 34.22 -14.06
C THR A 77 28.87 34.05 -13.99
N ASP A 78 29.56 35.18 -13.97
CA ASP A 78 31.00 35.22 -13.67
C ASP A 78 31.26 35.16 -12.15
N ASN A 79 30.24 35.45 -11.33
CA ASN A 79 30.31 35.38 -9.88
C ASN A 79 29.94 33.98 -9.37
N LYS A 80 30.92 33.08 -9.37
CA LYS A 80 30.70 31.63 -9.20
C LYS A 80 30.23 31.24 -7.81
N ASP A 81 30.85 31.80 -6.77
CA ASP A 81 30.64 31.31 -5.39
C ASP A 81 29.18 31.43 -4.92
N PRO A 82 28.48 32.57 -5.13
CA PRO A 82 27.07 32.67 -4.73
C PRO A 82 26.15 31.73 -5.52
N LEU A 83 26.46 31.45 -6.79
CA LEU A 83 25.65 30.52 -7.59
C LEU A 83 25.86 29.08 -7.14
N ILE A 84 27.10 28.71 -6.79
CA ILE A 84 27.41 27.41 -6.21
C ILE A 84 26.67 27.23 -4.88
N GLU A 85 26.66 28.25 -4.01
CA GLU A 85 25.93 28.22 -2.75
C GLU A 85 24.42 28.03 -2.96
N LEU A 86 23.80 28.80 -3.86
CA LEU A 86 22.39 28.66 -4.20
C LEU A 86 22.07 27.24 -4.70
N LEU A 87 22.86 26.73 -5.65
CA LEU A 87 22.67 25.39 -6.20
C LEU A 87 22.88 24.29 -5.16
N SER A 88 23.80 24.49 -4.22
CA SER A 88 23.99 23.56 -3.11
C SER A 88 22.76 23.50 -2.21
N SER A 89 22.11 24.64 -1.92
CA SER A 89 20.86 24.67 -1.17
C SER A 89 19.71 23.98 -1.90
N VAL A 90 19.59 24.20 -3.22
CA VAL A 90 18.58 23.51 -4.04
C VAL A 90 18.86 22.01 -4.11
N SER A 91 20.12 21.60 -4.29
CA SER A 91 20.51 20.19 -4.30
C SER A 91 20.15 19.51 -2.99
N GLN A 92 20.49 20.14 -1.87
CA GLN A 92 20.18 19.60 -0.55
C GLN A 92 18.67 19.43 -0.35
N PHE A 93 17.87 20.41 -0.79
CA PHE A 93 16.41 20.28 -0.75
C PHE A 93 15.91 19.08 -1.58
N LEU A 94 16.45 18.89 -2.80
CA LEU A 94 16.09 17.77 -3.66
C LEU A 94 16.49 16.42 -3.03
N ASP A 95 17.67 16.33 -2.42
CA ASP A 95 18.15 15.14 -1.72
C ASP A 95 17.31 14.84 -0.48
N ASP A 96 16.98 15.85 0.32
CA ASP A 96 16.12 15.72 1.50
C ASP A 96 14.70 15.29 1.09
N ARG A 97 14.15 15.86 0.00
CA ARG A 97 12.86 15.45 -0.57
C ARG A 97 12.90 13.99 -1.04
N ALA A 98 13.94 13.59 -1.77
CA ALA A 98 14.09 12.22 -2.25
C ALA A 98 14.21 11.22 -1.09
N ARG A 99 14.96 11.56 -0.04
CA ARG A 99 15.06 10.75 1.18
C ARG A 99 13.72 10.63 1.88
N HIS A 100 13.00 11.73 2.08
CA HIS A 100 11.67 11.69 2.71
C HIS A 100 10.66 10.89 1.88
N LEU A 101 10.71 10.98 0.56
CA LEU A 101 9.87 10.17 -0.33
C LEU A 101 10.18 8.67 -0.17
N ALA A 102 11.47 8.31 -0.13
CA ALA A 102 11.92 6.93 0.08
C ALA A 102 11.55 6.40 1.48
N GLU A 103 11.66 7.23 2.53
CA GLU A 103 11.22 6.87 3.89
C GLU A 103 9.70 6.65 3.96
N ASN A 104 8.93 7.52 3.31
CA ASN A 104 7.48 7.37 3.22
C ASN A 104 7.07 6.13 2.42
N GLU A 105 7.77 5.83 1.32
CA GLU A 105 7.57 4.62 0.52
C GLU A 105 7.90 3.36 1.32
N ALA A 106 9.00 3.35 2.07
CA ALA A 106 9.35 2.23 2.94
C ALA A 106 8.31 2.01 4.05
N ALA A 107 7.84 3.09 4.69
CA ALA A 107 6.78 3.02 5.70
C ALA A 107 5.45 2.54 5.11
N PHE A 108 5.08 3.04 3.93
CA PHE A 108 3.93 2.59 3.14
C PHE A 108 3.99 1.09 2.89
N LEU A 109 5.09 0.59 2.30
CA LEU A 109 5.27 -0.81 1.95
C LEU A 109 5.20 -1.70 3.19
N SER A 110 5.81 -1.26 4.31
CA SER A 110 5.76 -1.99 5.57
C SER A 110 4.34 -2.10 6.14
N ILE A 111 3.58 -0.98 6.19
CA ILE A 111 2.22 -0.97 6.75
C ILE A 111 1.28 -1.79 5.87
N ARG A 112 1.27 -1.51 4.57
CA ARG A 112 0.43 -2.23 3.61
C ARG A 112 0.75 -3.72 3.59
N GLY A 113 2.04 -4.07 3.53
CA GLY A 113 2.49 -5.47 3.57
C GLY A 113 2.02 -6.20 4.82
N ALA A 114 2.10 -5.57 5.99
CA ALA A 114 1.62 -6.15 7.24
C ALA A 114 0.09 -6.38 7.21
N HIS A 115 -0.69 -5.41 6.75
CA HIS A 115 -2.15 -5.56 6.65
C HIS A 115 -2.58 -6.61 5.63
N MET A 116 -1.95 -6.68 4.46
CA MET A 116 -2.22 -7.70 3.45
C MET A 116 -1.85 -9.10 3.95
N THR A 117 -0.68 -9.23 4.59
CA THR A 117 -0.25 -10.49 5.20
C THR A 117 -1.24 -10.94 6.28
N LEU A 118 -1.75 -10.01 7.09
CA LEU A 118 -2.78 -10.32 8.08
C LEU A 118 -4.08 -10.83 7.45
N ILE A 119 -4.51 -10.26 6.32
CA ILE A 119 -5.69 -10.76 5.58
C ILE A 119 -5.46 -12.21 5.15
N VAL A 120 -4.33 -12.50 4.49
CA VAL A 120 -3.98 -13.86 4.04
C VAL A 120 -3.99 -14.84 5.22
N LEU A 121 -3.30 -14.49 6.31
CA LEU A 121 -3.25 -15.33 7.52
C LEU A 121 -4.64 -15.54 8.16
N ASN A 122 -5.54 -14.56 8.08
CA ASN A 122 -6.92 -14.75 8.54
C ASN A 122 -7.67 -15.75 7.64
N LEU A 123 -7.49 -15.68 6.32
CA LEU A 123 -8.11 -16.63 5.38
C LEU A 123 -7.59 -18.06 5.60
N ASP A 124 -6.27 -18.23 5.75
CA ASP A 124 -5.63 -19.51 6.05
C ASP A 124 -6.13 -20.09 7.37
N LEU A 125 -6.25 -19.22 8.39
CA LEU A 125 -6.76 -19.62 9.71
C LEU A 125 -8.20 -20.09 9.62
N ILE A 126 -9.08 -19.35 8.92
CA ILE A 126 -10.48 -19.75 8.72
C ILE A 126 -10.55 -21.09 8.00
N ASP A 127 -9.78 -21.26 6.92
CA ASP A 127 -9.76 -22.52 6.15
C ASP A 127 -9.34 -23.70 7.02
N SER A 128 -8.25 -23.54 7.77
CA SER A 128 -7.67 -24.61 8.59
C SER A 128 -8.59 -24.99 9.77
N LEU A 129 -9.19 -23.99 10.43
CA LEU A 129 -10.16 -24.21 11.51
C LEU A 129 -11.40 -24.97 11.02
N LEU A 130 -11.91 -24.63 9.84
CA LEU A 130 -13.10 -25.30 9.29
C LEU A 130 -12.76 -26.71 8.77
N ARG A 131 -11.55 -26.93 8.25
CA ARG A 131 -11.04 -28.27 7.97
C ARG A 131 -10.95 -29.15 9.21
N LEU A 132 -10.49 -28.62 10.35
CA LEU A 132 -10.51 -29.36 11.63
C LEU A 132 -11.92 -29.84 11.96
N VAL A 133 -12.94 -28.99 11.80
CA VAL A 133 -14.33 -29.37 12.05
C VAL A 133 -14.80 -30.45 11.06
N MET A 134 -14.45 -30.32 9.78
CA MET A 134 -14.76 -31.35 8.77
C MET A 134 -14.11 -32.70 9.08
N LEU A 135 -12.88 -32.73 9.61
CA LEU A 135 -12.19 -33.98 9.99
C LEU A 135 -12.84 -34.68 11.20
N LEU A 136 -13.73 -34.00 11.93
CA LEU A 136 -14.53 -34.56 13.01
C LEU A 136 -15.85 -35.16 12.52
N GLU A 137 -16.21 -35.00 11.24
CA GLU A 137 -17.38 -35.65 10.64
C GLU A 137 -17.09 -37.13 10.36
N GLY A 138 -17.98 -38.02 10.82
CA GLY A 138 -17.84 -39.47 10.63
C GLY A 138 -16.66 -40.09 11.40
N PRO A 139 -16.04 -41.17 10.87
CA PRO A 139 -14.91 -41.83 11.52
C PRO A 139 -13.69 -40.91 11.63
N VAL A 140 -13.35 -40.53 12.86
CA VAL A 140 -12.32 -39.53 13.13
C VAL A 140 -10.91 -40.09 12.94
N ARG A 141 -10.14 -39.44 12.07
CA ARG A 141 -8.71 -39.69 11.84
C ARG A 141 -7.86 -38.69 12.61
N TRP A 142 -7.50 -39.07 13.83
CA TRP A 142 -6.76 -38.22 14.76
C TRP A 142 -5.38 -37.78 14.26
N ASP A 143 -4.72 -38.60 13.42
CA ASP A 143 -3.46 -38.25 12.76
C ASP A 143 -3.60 -37.05 11.82
N TYR A 144 -4.73 -36.95 11.12
CA TYR A 144 -5.02 -35.81 10.24
C TYR A 144 -5.43 -34.56 11.02
N LEU A 145 -6.18 -34.72 12.10
CA LEU A 145 -6.50 -33.62 13.02
C LEU A 145 -5.23 -33.00 13.65
N GLU A 146 -4.27 -33.84 14.05
CA GLU A 146 -2.98 -33.37 14.58
C GLU A 146 -2.20 -32.57 13.53
N ALA A 147 -2.13 -33.07 12.29
CA ALA A 147 -1.44 -32.38 11.21
C ALA A 147 -2.08 -31.02 10.88
N GLU A 148 -3.41 -30.94 10.89
CA GLU A 148 -4.15 -29.70 10.65
C GLU A 148 -4.01 -28.72 11.83
N LEU A 149 -3.99 -29.21 13.07
CA LEU A 149 -3.72 -28.39 14.25
C LEU A 149 -2.35 -27.72 14.19
N VAL A 150 -1.31 -28.45 13.73
CA VAL A 150 0.03 -27.88 13.53
C VAL A 150 0.01 -26.72 12.53
N GLN A 151 -0.82 -26.78 11.48
CA GLN A 151 -1.00 -25.68 10.55
C GLN A 151 -1.64 -24.46 11.23
N VAL A 152 -2.73 -24.67 11.98
CA VAL A 152 -3.41 -23.61 12.76
C VAL A 152 -2.42 -22.92 13.70
N GLU A 153 -1.58 -23.68 14.38
CA GLU A 153 -0.58 -23.14 15.31
C GLU A 153 0.50 -22.34 14.61
N GLY A 154 1.00 -22.82 13.46
CA GLY A 154 1.92 -22.06 12.63
C GLY A 154 1.34 -20.70 12.24
N ILE A 155 0.10 -20.69 11.75
CA ILE A 155 -0.60 -19.46 11.35
C ILE A 155 -0.77 -18.51 12.55
N VAL A 156 -1.13 -19.01 13.73
CA VAL A 156 -1.26 -18.18 14.94
C VAL A 156 0.09 -17.58 15.35
N ILE A 157 1.18 -18.36 15.27
CA ILE A 157 2.54 -17.87 15.55
C ILE A 157 2.93 -16.75 14.57
N ASP A 158 2.68 -16.94 13.27
CA ASP A 158 2.99 -15.94 12.25
C ASP A 158 2.19 -14.65 12.46
N ARG A 159 0.91 -14.76 12.85
CA ARG A 159 0.07 -13.60 13.20
C ARG A 159 0.59 -12.86 14.44
N VAL A 160 1.09 -13.57 15.45
CA VAL A 160 1.68 -12.96 16.66
C VAL A 160 2.99 -12.25 16.35
N ASN A 161 3.78 -12.78 15.42
CA ASN A 161 5.08 -12.24 15.01
C ASN A 161 4.99 -11.11 13.97
N LEU A 162 3.79 -10.83 13.47
CA LEU A 162 3.58 -9.85 12.41
C LEU A 162 3.87 -8.43 12.91
N GLN A 163 5.00 -7.89 12.45
CA GLN A 163 5.49 -6.58 12.88
C GLN A 163 4.59 -5.44 12.36
N GLY A 164 4.53 -4.35 13.13
CA GLY A 164 3.76 -3.16 12.76
C GLY A 164 2.26 -3.21 13.09
N LEU A 165 1.72 -4.38 13.46
CA LEU A 165 0.35 -4.52 13.96
C LEU A 165 0.32 -4.95 15.43
N LYS A 166 -0.80 -4.65 16.11
CA LYS A 166 -1.03 -5.15 17.47
C LYS A 166 -1.03 -6.69 17.45
N PRO A 167 -0.26 -7.35 18.34
CA PRO A 167 -0.23 -8.80 18.45
C PRO A 167 -1.63 -9.34 18.70
N SER A 168 -1.93 -10.48 18.09
CA SER A 168 -3.22 -11.12 18.28
C SER A 168 -3.33 -11.81 19.65
N THR A 169 -4.55 -11.99 20.12
CA THR A 169 -4.86 -12.59 21.43
C THR A 169 -5.12 -14.10 21.36
N PHE A 170 -5.00 -14.72 20.19
CA PHE A 170 -5.29 -16.14 20.01
C PHE A 170 -4.33 -17.03 20.79
N THR A 171 -4.88 -18.14 21.26
CA THR A 171 -4.16 -19.24 21.88
C THR A 171 -4.73 -20.54 21.33
N THR A 172 -3.88 -21.51 21.02
CA THR A 172 -4.30 -22.84 20.55
C THR A 172 -4.31 -23.88 21.66
N LYS A 173 -4.03 -23.49 22.91
CA LYS A 173 -3.88 -24.43 24.05
C LYS A 173 -5.08 -25.34 24.25
N MET A 174 -6.30 -24.79 24.18
CA MET A 174 -7.53 -25.57 24.36
C MET A 174 -7.82 -26.45 23.14
N LEU A 175 -7.52 -25.96 21.93
CA LEU A 175 -7.61 -26.74 20.70
C LEU A 175 -6.67 -27.96 20.74
N ARG A 176 -5.40 -27.74 21.10
CA ARG A 176 -4.40 -28.79 21.31
C ARG A 176 -4.82 -29.79 22.37
N ASN A 177 -5.31 -29.31 23.51
CA ASN A 177 -5.82 -30.20 24.55
C ASN A 177 -7.00 -31.06 24.04
N GLY A 178 -7.88 -30.45 23.24
CA GLY A 178 -9.00 -31.12 22.60
C GLY A 178 -8.54 -32.24 21.67
N VAL A 179 -7.53 -32.00 20.84
CA VAL A 179 -6.98 -33.02 19.92
C VAL A 179 -6.26 -34.14 20.70
N GLU A 180 -5.35 -33.80 21.61
CA GLU A 180 -4.58 -34.77 22.41
C GLU A 180 -5.48 -35.69 23.23
N ARG A 181 -6.52 -35.12 23.86
CA ARG A 181 -7.48 -35.86 24.69
C ARG A 181 -8.66 -36.41 23.90
N ARG A 182 -8.70 -36.18 22.58
CA ARG A 182 -9.74 -36.66 21.69
C ARG A 182 -11.14 -36.22 22.12
N LEU A 183 -11.32 -34.92 22.29
CA LEU A 183 -12.55 -34.26 22.75
C LEU A 183 -13.18 -33.44 21.59
N PRO A 184 -13.98 -34.06 20.71
CA PRO A 184 -14.55 -33.38 19.54
C PRO A 184 -15.34 -32.11 19.88
N TRP A 185 -16.11 -32.12 20.97
CA TRP A 185 -16.90 -30.96 21.39
C TRP A 185 -16.02 -29.78 21.81
N THR A 186 -14.93 -30.04 22.52
CA THR A 186 -13.95 -29.00 22.88
C THR A 186 -13.31 -28.40 21.64
N ILE A 187 -12.96 -29.22 20.65
CA ILE A 187 -12.39 -28.75 19.39
C ILE A 187 -13.40 -27.87 18.63
N LYS A 188 -14.64 -28.32 18.49
CA LYS A 188 -15.71 -27.56 17.80
C LYS A 188 -15.98 -26.21 18.48
N GLN A 189 -16.04 -26.19 19.82
CA GLN A 189 -16.26 -24.97 20.58
C GLN A 189 -15.10 -23.98 20.40
N GLU A 190 -13.86 -24.46 20.53
CA GLU A 190 -12.69 -23.60 20.39
C GLU A 190 -12.56 -23.05 18.96
N VAL A 191 -12.87 -23.86 17.94
CA VAL A 191 -12.94 -23.39 16.55
C VAL A 191 -13.98 -22.28 16.40
N HIS A 192 -15.20 -22.48 16.91
CA HIS A 192 -16.25 -21.47 16.86
C HIS A 192 -15.82 -20.15 17.52
N ASP A 193 -15.24 -20.23 18.71
CA ASP A 193 -14.82 -19.06 19.48
C ASP A 193 -13.67 -18.34 18.75
N THR A 194 -12.74 -19.09 18.17
CA THR A 194 -11.64 -18.55 17.37
C THR A 194 -12.16 -17.83 16.12
N LEU A 195 -13.07 -18.44 15.36
CA LEU A 195 -13.68 -17.82 14.17
C LEU A 195 -14.44 -16.54 14.53
N SER A 196 -15.13 -16.53 15.68
CA SER A 196 -15.85 -15.36 16.19
C SER A 196 -14.90 -14.20 16.49
N ILE A 197 -13.75 -14.48 17.13
CA ILE A 197 -12.73 -13.46 17.38
C ILE A 197 -12.14 -12.95 16.06
N VAL A 198 -11.84 -13.82 15.09
CA VAL A 198 -11.32 -13.40 13.77
C VAL A 198 -12.30 -12.44 13.08
N SER A 199 -13.59 -12.77 13.06
CA SER A 199 -14.63 -11.91 12.50
C SER A 199 -14.74 -10.57 13.23
N GLN A 200 -14.72 -10.59 14.57
CA GLN A 200 -14.75 -9.36 15.37
C GLN A 200 -13.52 -8.48 15.11
N GLU A 201 -12.31 -9.04 15.13
CA GLU A 201 -11.06 -8.31 14.86
C GLU A 201 -11.08 -7.69 13.46
N ALA A 202 -11.55 -8.42 12.44
CA ALA A 202 -11.67 -7.92 11.08
C ALA A 202 -12.68 -6.76 10.97
N SER A 203 -13.83 -6.88 11.65
CA SER A 203 -14.87 -5.84 11.73
C SER A 203 -14.42 -4.60 12.50
N GLU A 204 -13.58 -4.75 13.52
CA GLU A 204 -12.99 -3.62 14.24
C GLU A 204 -11.94 -2.92 13.35
N ARG A 205 -11.10 -3.69 12.67
CA ARG A 205 -10.09 -3.13 11.75
C ARG A 205 -10.71 -2.42 10.57
N SER A 206 -11.81 -2.93 10.01
CA SER A 206 -12.50 -2.30 8.88
C SER A 206 -13.05 -0.90 9.15
N LYS A 207 -13.25 -0.56 10.43
CA LYS A 207 -13.73 0.76 10.87
C LYS A 207 -12.61 1.74 11.16
N ASN A 208 -11.37 1.26 11.31
CA ASN A 208 -10.24 2.10 11.68
C ASN A 208 -9.56 2.62 10.41
N LEU A 209 -9.55 3.94 10.21
CA LEU A 209 -8.82 4.54 9.11
C LEU A 209 -7.31 4.31 9.30
N VAL A 210 -6.70 3.59 8.37
CA VAL A 210 -5.25 3.40 8.31
C VAL A 210 -4.74 4.19 7.12
N LYS A 211 -3.76 5.06 7.37
CA LYS A 211 -3.12 5.81 6.28
C LYS A 211 -2.55 4.79 5.28
N TRP A 212 -2.85 5.00 4.00
CA TRP A 212 -2.34 4.19 2.89
C TRP A 212 -2.82 2.73 2.82
N PHE A 213 -3.85 2.35 3.58
CA PHE A 213 -4.44 1.02 3.50
C PHE A 213 -5.97 1.09 3.53
N PRO A 214 -6.67 0.47 2.56
CA PRO A 214 -8.13 0.36 2.58
C PRO A 214 -8.58 -0.64 3.65
N SER A 215 -8.87 -0.11 4.84
CA SER A 215 -9.19 -0.94 6.01
C SER A 215 -10.40 -1.83 5.84
N ASP A 216 -11.38 -1.42 5.02
CA ASP A 216 -12.59 -2.17 4.73
C ASP A 216 -12.31 -3.56 4.14
N LEU A 217 -11.18 -3.74 3.46
CA LEU A 217 -10.73 -5.04 2.97
C LEU A 217 -10.66 -6.12 4.05
N HIS A 218 -10.30 -5.78 5.30
CA HIS A 218 -10.28 -6.77 6.40
C HIS A 218 -11.63 -7.45 6.57
N GLY A 219 -12.70 -6.64 6.62
CA GLY A 219 -14.07 -7.14 6.75
C GLY A 219 -14.54 -7.86 5.50
N LEU A 220 -14.35 -7.25 4.32
CA LEU A 220 -14.84 -7.81 3.06
C LEU A 220 -14.25 -9.20 2.76
N PHE A 221 -12.94 -9.40 2.97
CA PHE A 221 -12.30 -10.70 2.74
C PHE A 221 -12.79 -11.75 3.75
N VAL A 222 -12.79 -11.43 5.05
CA VAL A 222 -13.19 -12.38 6.10
C VAL A 222 -14.67 -12.76 5.98
N ASP A 223 -15.55 -11.78 5.80
CA ASP A 223 -17.00 -12.01 5.67
C ASP A 223 -17.31 -12.87 4.44
N MET A 224 -16.67 -12.58 3.30
CA MET A 224 -16.87 -13.35 2.08
C MET A 224 -16.33 -14.79 2.24
N TYR A 225 -15.17 -14.96 2.84
CA TYR A 225 -14.56 -16.29 3.02
C TYR A 225 -15.39 -17.17 3.96
N MET A 226 -15.86 -16.61 5.08
CA MET A 226 -16.79 -17.28 6.00
C MET A 226 -18.11 -17.65 5.32
N THR A 227 -18.65 -16.75 4.50
CA THR A 227 -19.88 -16.98 3.75
C THR A 227 -19.72 -18.14 2.76
N LEU A 228 -18.62 -18.21 2.02
CA LEU A 228 -18.35 -19.31 1.08
C LEU A 228 -18.22 -20.65 1.80
N TRP A 229 -17.65 -20.64 3.00
CA TRP A 229 -17.59 -21.82 3.84
C TRP A 229 -18.96 -22.27 4.34
N ASN A 230 -19.85 -21.35 4.73
CA ASN A 230 -21.23 -21.67 5.08
C ASN A 230 -21.95 -22.38 3.92
N TYR A 231 -21.80 -21.91 2.68
CA TYR A 231 -22.33 -22.59 1.50
C TYR A 231 -21.78 -24.01 1.32
N GLN A 232 -20.49 -24.22 1.58
CA GLN A 232 -19.87 -25.54 1.45
C GLN A 232 -20.27 -26.51 2.56
N LEU A 233 -20.53 -26.00 3.77
CA LEU A 233 -20.93 -26.83 4.91
C LEU A 233 -22.43 -27.13 4.92
N ALA A 234 -23.28 -26.30 4.31
CA ALA A 234 -24.74 -26.48 4.30
C ALA A 234 -25.21 -27.88 3.84
N PRO A 235 -24.66 -28.50 2.77
CA PRO A 235 -25.03 -29.86 2.38
C PRO A 235 -24.66 -30.93 3.41
N ILE A 236 -23.64 -30.66 4.24
CA ILE A 236 -23.13 -31.60 5.26
C ILE A 236 -23.95 -31.47 6.54
N THR A 237 -24.25 -30.24 6.95
CA THR A 237 -24.95 -29.96 8.21
C THR A 237 -26.48 -30.00 8.08
N GLY A 238 -27.00 -29.89 6.85
CA GLY A 238 -28.43 -29.71 6.60
C GLY A 238 -28.97 -28.35 7.04
N ILE A 239 -28.09 -27.41 7.42
CA ILE A 239 -28.44 -26.06 7.84
C ILE A 239 -28.28 -25.15 6.64
N GLU A 240 -29.34 -24.44 6.26
CA GLU A 240 -29.27 -23.46 5.17
C GLU A 240 -28.31 -22.32 5.52
N PRO A 241 -27.57 -21.78 4.53
CA PRO A 241 -26.72 -20.62 4.74
C PRO A 241 -27.54 -19.45 5.31
N VAL A 242 -26.98 -18.78 6.32
CA VAL A 242 -27.63 -17.67 7.03
C VAL A 242 -27.84 -16.44 6.13
N ASP A 243 -27.05 -16.31 5.06
CA ASP A 243 -27.02 -15.13 4.21
C ASP A 243 -27.56 -15.42 2.81
N GLU A 244 -28.40 -14.52 2.29
CA GLU A 244 -28.97 -14.66 0.95
C GLU A 244 -27.88 -14.52 -0.11
N ALA A 245 -27.88 -15.37 -1.15
CA ALA A 245 -26.89 -15.34 -2.22
C ALA A 245 -26.71 -13.97 -2.89
N LYS A 246 -27.76 -13.14 -2.89
CA LYS A 246 -27.73 -11.77 -3.39
C LYS A 246 -26.88 -10.83 -2.52
N ASN A 247 -26.93 -10.97 -1.19
CA ASN A 247 -26.11 -10.20 -0.26
C ASN A 247 -24.64 -10.62 -0.38
N SER A 248 -24.40 -11.93 -0.44
CA SER A 248 -23.06 -12.47 -0.64
C SER A 248 -22.44 -12.02 -1.98
N GLN A 249 -23.25 -11.94 -3.04
CA GLN A 249 -22.79 -11.42 -4.34
C GLN A 249 -22.47 -9.92 -4.26
N LEU A 250 -23.22 -9.14 -3.47
CA LEU A 250 -22.93 -7.72 -3.27
C LEU A 250 -21.58 -7.53 -2.56
N ILE A 251 -21.28 -8.32 -1.53
CA ILE A 251 -19.98 -8.32 -0.85
C ILE A 251 -18.86 -8.65 -1.86
N LEU A 252 -19.04 -9.71 -2.66
CA LEU A 252 -18.06 -10.10 -3.68
C LEU A 252 -17.84 -9.02 -4.74
N ASN A 253 -18.89 -8.32 -5.16
CA ASN A 253 -18.80 -7.21 -6.10
C ASN A 253 -18.07 -5.99 -5.48
N ASN A 254 -18.32 -5.70 -4.21
CA ASN A 254 -17.62 -4.62 -3.49
C ASN A 254 -16.13 -4.94 -3.35
N LEU A 255 -15.81 -6.19 -3.00
CA LEU A 255 -14.44 -6.66 -2.91
C LEU A 255 -13.73 -6.58 -4.27
N HIS A 256 -14.40 -7.02 -5.35
CA HIS A 256 -13.87 -6.89 -6.71
C HIS A 256 -13.56 -5.44 -7.08
N ARG A 257 -14.49 -4.52 -6.81
CA ARG A 257 -14.27 -3.09 -7.10
C ARG A 257 -13.05 -2.57 -6.37
N ALA A 258 -12.91 -2.89 -5.07
CA ALA A 258 -11.73 -2.52 -4.32
C ALA A 258 -10.46 -3.10 -4.95
N VAL A 259 -10.46 -4.40 -5.30
CA VAL A 259 -9.30 -5.02 -5.95
C VAL A 259 -8.92 -4.32 -7.25
N VAL A 260 -9.88 -4.02 -8.13
CA VAL A 260 -9.63 -3.31 -9.40
C VAL A 260 -9.09 -1.91 -9.14
N ASP A 261 -9.71 -1.14 -8.25
CA ASP A 261 -9.30 0.23 -7.92
C ASP A 261 -7.86 0.30 -7.37
N TYR A 262 -7.40 -0.78 -6.70
CA TYR A 262 -6.08 -0.83 -6.05
C TYR A 262 -5.02 -1.64 -6.81
N SER A 263 -5.39 -2.41 -7.84
CA SER A 263 -4.46 -3.26 -8.60
C SER A 263 -4.08 -2.72 -9.98
N ASP A 264 -4.75 -1.66 -10.46
CA ASP A 264 -4.65 -1.16 -11.85
C ASP A 264 -4.99 -2.25 -12.91
N GLU A 265 -5.55 -3.40 -12.50
CA GLU A 265 -6.00 -4.47 -13.41
C GLU A 265 -7.49 -4.33 -13.77
N GLU A 266 -7.77 -3.97 -15.02
CA GLU A 266 -9.15 -3.75 -15.50
C GLU A 266 -9.92 -5.05 -15.85
N THR A 267 -9.27 -6.21 -15.87
CA THR A 267 -9.80 -7.42 -16.56
C THR A 267 -10.10 -8.63 -15.67
N ILE A 268 -10.24 -8.45 -14.37
CA ILE A 268 -10.53 -9.57 -13.46
C ILE A 268 -12.04 -9.85 -13.47
N ASP A 269 -12.49 -11.03 -13.93
CA ASP A 269 -13.92 -11.35 -13.83
C ASP A 269 -14.37 -11.61 -12.38
N VAL A 270 -15.62 -11.25 -12.08
CA VAL A 270 -16.28 -11.55 -10.81
C VAL A 270 -17.03 -12.88 -10.90
N PRO A 271 -16.75 -13.85 -10.01
CA PRO A 271 -17.55 -15.06 -9.92
C PRO A 271 -19.02 -14.77 -9.60
N VAL A 272 -19.91 -15.65 -10.07
CA VAL A 272 -21.32 -15.61 -9.71
C VAL A 272 -21.62 -16.72 -8.72
N ILE A 273 -22.05 -16.35 -7.51
CA ILE A 273 -22.42 -17.31 -6.45
C ILE A 273 -23.58 -18.18 -6.93
N GLY A 274 -23.49 -19.49 -6.69
CA GLY A 274 -24.45 -20.50 -7.15
C GLY A 274 -24.24 -20.98 -8.59
N LYS A 275 -23.32 -20.38 -9.36
CA LYS A 275 -22.88 -20.90 -10.68
C LYS A 275 -21.49 -21.53 -10.64
N ILE A 276 -20.73 -21.24 -9.59
CA ILE A 276 -19.33 -21.65 -9.40
C ILE A 276 -19.23 -22.27 -8.01
N GLU A 277 -18.42 -23.32 -7.87
CA GLU A 277 -18.21 -23.99 -6.59
C GLU A 277 -17.58 -23.02 -5.57
N PRO A 278 -18.05 -22.98 -4.30
CA PRO A 278 -17.53 -22.06 -3.29
C PRO A 278 -16.00 -22.14 -3.12
N ALA A 279 -15.42 -23.34 -3.25
CA ALA A 279 -13.97 -23.55 -3.20
C ALA A 279 -13.22 -22.84 -4.34
N GLN A 280 -13.80 -22.78 -5.55
CA GLN A 280 -13.21 -22.05 -6.68
C GLN A 280 -13.27 -20.54 -6.46
N ILE A 281 -14.33 -20.05 -5.80
CA ILE A 281 -14.43 -18.64 -5.43
C ILE A 281 -13.37 -18.30 -4.37
N ARG A 282 -13.16 -19.17 -3.36
CA ARG A 282 -12.10 -18.97 -2.35
C ARG A 282 -10.70 -18.93 -2.97
N ALA A 283 -10.39 -19.81 -3.93
CA ALA A 283 -9.13 -19.75 -4.66
C ALA A 283 -8.95 -18.41 -5.39
N ARG A 284 -10.03 -17.83 -5.91
CA ARG A 284 -10.01 -16.52 -6.55
C ARG A 284 -9.79 -15.38 -5.55
N LEU A 285 -10.31 -15.50 -4.32
CA LEU A 285 -10.04 -14.55 -3.25
C LEU A 285 -8.55 -14.53 -2.89
N TYR A 286 -7.87 -15.68 -2.84
CA TYR A 286 -6.40 -15.72 -2.65
C TYR A 286 -5.66 -15.01 -3.79
N MET A 287 -6.03 -15.30 -5.04
CA MET A 287 -5.45 -14.59 -6.20
C MET A 287 -5.64 -13.07 -6.08
N TRP A 288 -6.80 -12.60 -5.59
CA TRP A 288 -7.02 -11.17 -5.36
C TRP A 288 -6.13 -10.59 -4.26
N THR A 289 -5.86 -11.37 -3.20
CA THR A 289 -4.87 -10.93 -2.19
C THR A 289 -3.46 -10.84 -2.77
N GLU A 290 -3.06 -11.75 -3.66
CA GLU A 290 -1.75 -11.73 -4.33
C GLU A 290 -1.62 -10.51 -5.26
N LEU A 291 -2.65 -10.23 -6.08
CA LEU A 291 -2.67 -9.04 -6.94
C LEU A 291 -2.57 -7.74 -6.13
N LEU A 292 -3.25 -7.68 -4.99
CA LEU A 292 -3.16 -6.56 -4.05
C LEU A 292 -1.83 -6.48 -3.30
N ILE A 293 -1.02 -7.53 -3.28
CA ILE A 293 0.36 -7.49 -2.76
C ILE A 293 1.31 -6.99 -3.86
N GLU A 294 1.12 -7.46 -5.09
CA GLU A 294 2.00 -7.19 -6.23
C GLU A 294 1.78 -5.81 -6.86
N SER A 295 0.61 -5.18 -6.68
CA SER A 295 0.32 -3.92 -7.34
C SER A 295 1.25 -2.80 -6.87
N LYS A 296 1.89 -2.14 -7.84
CA LYS A 296 2.78 -0.99 -7.61
C LYS A 296 1.95 0.25 -7.34
N PHE A 297 1.98 0.73 -6.10
CA PHE A 297 1.34 2.00 -5.77
C PHE A 297 2.30 3.14 -6.03
N SER A 298 1.93 4.08 -6.90
CA SER A 298 2.67 5.34 -7.06
C SER A 298 2.17 6.33 -6.02
N LEU A 299 3.07 6.78 -5.16
CA LEU A 299 2.82 7.87 -4.21
C LEU A 299 2.67 9.24 -4.91
N ASP A 300 2.89 9.33 -6.23
CA ASP A 300 2.78 10.58 -7.00
C ASP A 300 1.33 11.03 -7.22
N LYS A 301 0.33 10.24 -6.79
CA LYS A 301 -1.11 10.54 -6.91
C LYS A 301 -1.73 11.22 -5.68
N GLU A 302 -0.98 11.37 -4.57
CA GLU A 302 -1.39 12.16 -3.38
C GLU A 302 -0.68 13.50 -3.32
#